data_AF-A0A0U9H620-F1
#
_entry.id   AF-A0A0U9H620-F1
#
_cell.length_a   1.000
_cell.length_b   1.000
_cell.length_c   1.000
_cell.angle_alpha   90.00
_cell.angle_beta   90.00
_cell.angle_gamma   90.00
#
_symmetry.space_group_name_H-M   'P 1'
#
loop_
_entity.id
_entity.type
_entity.pdbx_description
1 polymer ?
#
loop_
_entity_poly.entity_id
_entity_poly.type
_entity_poly.pdbx_seq_one_letter_code
_entity_poly.pdbx_strand_id
1 'polypeptide(L)' 'MDSTRRDFTELTMMSKTKWNNEELNYFQHALSQLLPYVNPEGLSILHEINKEMHTRD' A
#
# COMPACT_ATOMS: atom_id res chain seq x y z
N MET A 1 -9.33 21.65 -0.37
CA MET A 1 -8.46 20.54 -0.82
C MET A 1 -9.01 19.30 -0.17
N ASP A 2 -9.91 18.62 -0.88
CA ASP A 2 -10.44 17.35 -0.40
C ASP A 2 -9.48 16.26 -0.90
N SER A 3 -8.43 16.02 -0.12
CA SER A 3 -7.53 14.89 -0.33
C SER A 3 -8.17 13.67 0.32
N THR A 4 -9.32 13.24 -0.21
CA THR A 4 -9.95 12.01 0.26
C THR A 4 -8.99 10.86 -0.02
N ARG A 5 -8.27 10.38 1.00
CA ARG A 5 -7.45 9.17 0.88
C ARG A 5 -8.39 8.04 0.52
N ARG A 6 -8.12 7.37 -0.60
CA ARG A 6 -8.86 6.18 -1.01
C ARG A 6 -8.67 5.10 0.04
N ASP A 7 -9.75 4.39 0.34
CA ASP A 7 -9.69 3.32 1.33
C ASP A 7 -8.92 2.11 0.79
N PHE A 8 -8.51 1.23 1.71
CA PHE A 8 -7.71 0.07 1.35
C PHE A 8 -8.44 -0.87 0.39
N THR A 9 -9.75 -1.06 0.56
CA THR A 9 -10.55 -1.94 -0.30
C THR A 9 -10.56 -1.41 -1.73
N GLU A 10 -10.85 -0.12 -1.91
CA GLU A 10 -10.80 0.54 -3.22
C GLU A 10 -9.42 0.38 -3.86
N LEU A 11 -8.37 0.66 -3.09
CA LEU A 11 -7.00 0.61 -3.58
C LEU A 11 -6.54 -0.80 -3.95
N THR A 12 -6.94 -1.84 -3.21
CA THR A 12 -6.60 -3.24 -3.52
C THR A 12 -7.21 -3.73 -4.83
N MET A 13 -8.31 -3.13 -5.28
CA MET A 13 -8.91 -3.40 -6.59
C MET A 13 -8.18 -2.72 -7.76
N MET A 14 -7.14 -1.93 -7.47
CA MET A 14 -6.37 -1.18 -8.46
C MET A 14 -4.91 -1.61 -8.49
N SER A 15 -4.26 -1.44 -9.65
CA SER A 15 -2.82 -1.61 -9.76
C SER A 15 -2.06 -0.60 -8.88
N LYS A 16 -0.96 -1.02 -8.24
CA LYS A 16 -0.11 -0.16 -7.40
C LYS A 16 0.48 1.03 -8.16
N THR A 17 0.66 0.90 -9.48
CA THR A 17 1.08 2.01 -10.35
C THR A 17 0.10 3.19 -10.36
N LYS A 18 -1.16 2.97 -9.98
CA LYS A 18 -2.19 4.01 -9.83
C LYS A 18 -2.30 4.57 -8.42
N TRP A 19 -1.54 4.05 -7.47
CA TRP A 19 -1.49 4.58 -6.11
C TRP A 19 -0.58 5.81 -6.12
N ASN A 20 -0.94 6.84 -5.36
CA ASN A 20 -0.06 7.99 -5.18
C ASN A 20 0.97 7.70 -4.07
N ASN A 21 1.97 8.57 -3.94
CA ASN A 21 3.06 8.35 -2.98
C ASN A 21 2.60 8.42 -1.53
N GLU A 22 1.56 9.22 -1.21
CA GLU A 22 1.04 9.29 0.15
C GLU A 22 0.35 7.99 0.57
N GLU A 23 -0.42 7.39 -0.33
CA GLU A 23 -1.08 6.09 -0.13
C GLU A 23 -0.07 4.95 0.02
N LEU A 24 0.94 4.91 -0.86
CA LEU A 24 2.02 3.91 -0.78
C LEU A 24 2.73 3.98 0.57
N ASN A 25 3.17 5.16 1.00
CA ASN A 25 3.83 5.35 2.29
C ASN A 25 2.91 4.99 3.47
N TYR A 26 1.66 5.43 3.44
CA TYR A 26 0.70 5.15 4.52
C TYR A 26 0.49 3.65 4.72
N PHE A 27 0.17 2.92 3.65
CA PHE A 27 -0.11 1.49 3.74
C PHE A 27 1.14 0.64 3.92
N GLN A 28 2.31 1.07 3.40
CA GLN A 28 3.58 0.46 3.72
C GLN A 28 3.84 0.49 5.23
N HIS A 29 3.72 1.67 5.85
CA HIS A 29 3.93 1.81 7.29
C HIS A 29 2.90 1.03 8.11
N ALA A 30 1.61 1.13 7.78
CA ALA A 30 0.54 0.43 8.49
C ALA A 30 0.73 -1.09 8.44
N LEU A 31 1.00 -1.66 7.27
CA LEU A 31 1.23 -3.10 7.12
C LEU A 31 2.54 -3.54 7.78
N SER A 32 3.58 -2.70 7.76
CA SER A 32 4.86 -2.99 8.41
C SER A 32 4.72 -3.11 9.94
N GLN A 33 3.89 -2.28 10.57
CA GLN A 33 3.63 -2.36 12.01
C GLN A 33 2.85 -3.62 12.41
N LEU A 34 2.03 -4.14 11.49
CA LEU A 34 1.19 -5.31 11.72
C LEU A 34 1.83 -6.62 11.23
N LEU A 35 3.07 -6.59 10.71
CA LEU A 35 3.78 -7.75 10.16
C LEU A 35 3.67 -9.05 10.98
N PRO A 36 3.78 -9.04 12.33
CA PRO A 36 3.66 -10.27 13.13
C PRO A 36 2.27 -10.93 13.06
N TYR A 37 1.26 -10.17 12.65
CA TYR A 37 -0.16 -10.55 12.66
C TYR A 37 -0.80 -10.52 11.27
N VAL A 38 -0.04 -10.11 10.26
CA VAL A 38 -0.51 -10.02 8.88
C VAL A 38 -0.58 -11.41 8.26
N ASN A 39 -1.69 -11.69 7.57
CA ASN A 39 -1.87 -12.92 6.82
C ASN A 39 -1.03 -12.90 5.53
N PRO A 40 -0.88 -14.04 4.81
CA PRO A 40 -0.10 -14.10 3.58
C PRO A 40 -0.52 -13.10 2.50
N GLU A 41 -1.81 -12.75 2.44
CA GLU A 41 -2.34 -11.75 1.51
C GLU A 41 -1.82 -10.35 1.81
N GLY A 42 -1.90 -9.90 3.07
CA GLY A 42 -1.36 -8.61 3.49
C GLY A 42 0.16 -8.53 3.31
N LEU A 43 0.88 -9.65 3.48
CA LEU A 43 2.32 -9.71 3.20
C LEU A 43 2.60 -9.56 1.71
N SER A 44 1.80 -10.19 0.85
CA SER A 44 1.88 -10.02 -0.61
C SER A 44 1.65 -8.56 -1.02
N ILE A 45 0.62 -7.92 -0.47
CA ILE A 45 0.31 -6.52 -0.74
C ILE A 45 1.47 -5.60 -0.32
N LEU A 46 2.07 -5.85 0.85
CA LEU A 46 3.25 -5.09 1.31
C LEU A 46 4.44 -5.26 0.36
N HIS A 47 4.71 -6.47 -0.14
CA HIS A 47 5.77 -6.70 -1.12
C HIS A 47 5.52 -5.93 -2.42
N GLU A 48 4.28 -5.90 -2.93
CA GLU A 48 3.93 -5.14 -4.13
C GLU A 48 4.10 -3.63 -3.93
N ILE A 49 3.71 -3.11 -2.76
CA ILE A 49 3.90 -1.70 -2.39
C ILE A 49 5.39 -1.35 -2.39
N ASN A 50 6.22 -2.16 -1.72
CA ASN A 50 7.67 -1.95 -1.68
C ASN A 50 8.30 -2.00 -3.08
N LYS A 51 7.85 -2.92 -3.93
CA LYS A 51 8.32 -3.02 -5.32
C LYS A 51 7.95 -1.79 -6.13
N GLU A 52 6.73 -1.30 -6.01
CA GLU A 52 6.27 -0.09 -6.69
C GLU A 52 7.07 1.13 -6.22
N MET A 53 7.27 1.29 -4.92
CA MET A 53 8.09 2.37 -4.37
C MET A 53 9.51 2.33 -4.92
N HIS A 54 10.16 1.16 -4.91
CA HIS A 54 11.50 1.00 -5.46
C HIS A 54 11.58 1.24 -6.99
N THR A 55 10.47 1.05 -7.71
CA THR A 55 10.42 1.32 -9.16
C THR A 55 10.29 2.83 -9.46
N ARG A 56 9.84 3.63 -8.48
CA ARG A 56 9.68 5.08 -8.61
C ARG A 56 10.90 5.89 -8.17
N ASP A 57 11.79 5.28 -7.39
CA ASP A 57 13.09 5.83 -6.98
C ASP A 57 14.11 5.77 -8.14
#